data_AF-A0A4Y9RB12-F1
#
_entry.id   AF-A0A4Y9RB12-F1
#
_cell.length_a   1.000
_cell.length_b   1.000
_cell.length_c   1.000
_cell.angle_alpha   90.00
_cell.angle_beta   90.00
_cell.angle_gamma   90.00
#
_symmetry.space_group_name_H-M   'P 1'
#
loop_
_entity.id
_entity.type
_entity.pdbx_description
1 polymer ?
#
loop_
_entity_poly.entity_id
_entity_poly.type
_entity_poly.pdbx_seq_one_letter_code
_entity_poly.pdbx_strand_id
1 'polypeptide(L)'
;METAKPRSKARRNFLLGGLAVTGALVVGWGVMPARQRLTGSVPFPVHDGEVALNGWVKIAPDGTVTVAMPRNEMGQGVHTALPMLVAEELDVPLSAVRIENAPIDKIYGDVTILPTSLPIHPDSRGVVQSAVVWLTRKAAREFGIMVTGGSSSVRDSWQPMREAGAAARAALVGA
;
A
#
# COMPACT_ATOMS: atom_id res chain seq x y z
N MET A 1 -51.65 -27.60 -27.32
CA MET A 1 -51.57 -26.13 -27.20
C MET A 1 -50.80 -25.82 -25.92
N GLU A 2 -49.50 -25.58 -26.02
CA GLU A 2 -48.67 -25.21 -24.87
C GLU A 2 -48.42 -23.71 -24.95
N THR A 3 -49.09 -22.95 -24.08
CA THR A 3 -49.04 -21.49 -24.05
C THR A 3 -47.73 -21.03 -23.40
N ALA A 4 -46.87 -20.35 -24.16
CA ALA A 4 -45.59 -19.83 -23.67
C ALA A 4 -45.78 -18.79 -22.55
N LYS A 5 -45.15 -19.06 -21.39
CA LYS A 5 -45.19 -18.24 -20.16
C LYS A 5 -44.52 -16.87 -20.37
N PRO A 6 -45.10 -15.73 -19.94
CA PRO A 6 -44.53 -14.40 -20.19
C PRO A 6 -43.30 -14.13 -19.31
N ARG A 7 -42.10 -14.38 -19.83
CA ARG A 7 -40.80 -14.28 -19.10
C ARG A 7 -40.11 -12.90 -19.17
N SER A 8 -40.80 -11.83 -19.60
CA SER A 8 -40.16 -10.54 -19.92
C SER A 8 -39.92 -9.63 -18.71
N LYS A 9 -40.94 -9.39 -17.86
CA LYS A 9 -40.84 -8.43 -16.73
C LYS A 9 -39.99 -8.97 -15.57
N ALA A 10 -40.17 -10.24 -15.18
CA ALA A 10 -39.40 -10.84 -14.10
C ALA A 10 -37.90 -10.93 -14.41
N ARG A 11 -37.54 -11.30 -15.65
CA ARG A 11 -36.13 -11.31 -16.11
C ARG A 11 -35.53 -9.91 -16.11
N ARG A 12 -36.27 -8.91 -16.60
CA ARG A 12 -35.81 -7.51 -16.62
C ARG A 12 -35.57 -7.00 -15.21
N ASN A 13 -36.49 -7.22 -14.28
CA ASN A 13 -36.34 -6.79 -12.89
C ASN A 13 -35.18 -7.50 -12.20
N PHE A 14 -34.99 -8.79 -12.47
CA PHE A 14 -33.84 -9.53 -11.97
C PHE A 14 -32.51 -8.95 -12.48
N LEU A 15 -32.41 -8.67 -13.79
CA LEU A 15 -31.20 -8.08 -14.37
C LEU A 15 -30.93 -6.66 -13.85
N LEU A 16 -31.95 -5.81 -13.79
CA LEU A 16 -31.82 -4.45 -13.26
C LEU A 16 -31.49 -4.44 -11.77
N GLY A 17 -32.12 -5.32 -10.99
CA GLY A 17 -31.82 -5.49 -9.56
C GLY A 17 -30.38 -5.98 -9.34
N GLY A 18 -29.93 -6.98 -10.11
CA GLY A 18 -28.56 -7.48 -10.06
C GLY A 18 -27.53 -6.43 -10.43
N LEU A 19 -27.79 -5.63 -11.48
CA LEU A 19 -26.95 -4.50 -11.87
C LEU A 19 -26.88 -3.45 -10.76
N ALA A 20 -28.01 -3.10 -10.15
CA ALA A 20 -28.07 -2.10 -9.08
C ALA A 20 -27.27 -2.54 -7.84
N VAL A 21 -27.43 -3.79 -7.40
CA VAL A 21 -26.68 -4.33 -6.25
C VAL A 21 -25.18 -4.38 -6.54
N THR A 22 -24.78 -4.87 -7.71
CA THR A 22 -23.37 -4.94 -8.11
C THR A 22 -22.77 -3.54 -8.24
N GLY A 23 -23.51 -2.60 -8.85
CA GLY A 23 -23.08 -1.21 -8.98
C GLY A 23 -22.90 -0.52 -7.63
N ALA A 24 -23.83 -0.73 -6.69
CA ALA A 24 -23.74 -0.21 -5.33
C ALA A 24 -22.52 -0.78 -4.58
N LEU A 25 -22.22 -2.07 -4.75
CA LEU A 25 -21.04 -2.70 -4.15
C LEU A 25 -19.73 -2.13 -4.71
N VAL A 26 -19.63 -1.95 -6.04
CA VAL A 26 -18.44 -1.36 -6.68
C VAL A 26 -18.22 0.08 -6.23
N VAL A 27 -19.28 0.89 -6.19
CA VAL A 27 -19.22 2.27 -5.70
C VAL A 27 -18.85 2.29 -4.21
N GLY A 28 -19.52 1.47 -3.39
CA GLY A 28 -19.27 1.36 -1.96
C GLY A 28 -17.84 0.95 -1.63
N TRP A 29 -17.32 -0.09 -2.29
CA TRP A 29 -15.90 -0.46 -2.18
C TRP A 29 -14.96 0.64 -2.68
N GLY A 30 -15.40 1.37 -3.71
CA GLY A 30 -14.59 2.41 -4.32
C GLY A 30 -14.38 3.64 -3.47
N VAL A 31 -15.44 4.11 -2.80
CA VAL A 31 -15.40 5.27 -1.91
C VAL A 31 -14.75 4.99 -0.57
N MET A 32 -14.57 3.71 -0.19
CA MET A 32 -13.83 3.38 1.03
C MET A 32 -12.40 3.94 0.95
N PRO A 33 -11.91 4.61 2.00
CA PRO A 33 -10.56 5.16 2.01
C PRO A 33 -9.53 4.05 1.83
N ALA A 34 -8.39 4.37 1.23
CA ALA A 34 -7.27 3.44 1.21
C ALA A 34 -6.86 3.13 2.66
N ARG A 35 -6.60 1.86 2.97
CA ARG A 35 -6.07 1.48 4.29
C ARG A 35 -4.77 2.24 4.56
N GLN A 36 -4.65 2.76 5.78
CA GLN A 36 -3.41 3.35 6.30
C GLN A 36 -2.27 2.32 6.20
N ARG A 37 -1.04 2.79 6.06
CA ARG A 37 0.15 1.93 5.96
C ARG A 37 1.13 2.13 7.10
N LEU A 38 0.87 3.00 8.07
CA LEU A 38 1.80 3.29 9.15
C LEU A 38 1.72 2.30 10.32
N THR A 39 0.56 1.72 10.60
CA THR A 39 0.33 0.82 11.72
C THR A 39 0.09 -0.59 11.19
N GLY A 40 0.98 -1.52 11.51
CA GLY A 40 0.83 -2.92 11.16
C GLY A 40 -0.27 -3.62 11.97
N SER A 41 -0.63 -4.84 11.55
CA SER A 41 -1.43 -5.76 12.37
C SER A 41 -0.67 -6.24 13.60
N VAL A 42 0.66 -6.32 13.48
CA VAL A 42 1.60 -6.51 14.58
C VAL A 42 2.52 -5.29 14.69
N PRO A 43 2.95 -4.89 15.89
CA PRO A 43 3.97 -3.87 16.07
C PRO A 43 5.28 -4.27 15.36
N PHE A 44 6.07 -3.28 14.94
CA PHE A 44 7.44 -3.54 14.48
C PHE A 44 8.20 -4.25 15.61
N PRO A 45 8.77 -5.45 15.39
CA PRO A 45 9.66 -6.10 16.34
C PRO A 45 10.71 -5.14 16.91
N VAL A 46 10.80 -5.11 18.25
CA VAL A 46 11.76 -4.30 19.02
C VAL A 46 12.67 -5.21 19.84
N HIS A 47 13.93 -4.80 19.95
CA HIS A 47 14.97 -5.47 20.72
C HIS A 47 15.73 -4.44 21.57
N ASP A 48 16.37 -4.87 22.66
CA ASP A 48 17.35 -4.06 23.40
C ASP A 48 16.91 -2.63 23.79
N GLY A 49 15.64 -2.48 24.21
CA GLY A 49 15.09 -1.19 24.62
C GLY A 49 14.69 -0.25 23.48
N GLU A 50 14.69 -0.74 22.24
CA GLU A 50 14.11 -0.05 21.09
C GLU A 50 12.62 0.27 21.30
N VAL A 51 12.21 1.41 20.77
CA VAL A 51 10.81 1.86 20.75
C VAL A 51 10.35 1.94 19.30
N ALA A 52 9.34 1.14 18.96
CA ALA A 52 8.66 1.26 17.67
C ALA A 52 7.75 2.48 17.67
N LEU A 53 8.05 3.45 16.80
CA LEU A 53 7.23 4.66 16.63
C LEU A 53 6.04 4.39 15.72
N ASN A 54 6.25 3.53 14.72
CA ASN A 54 5.21 3.01 13.85
C ASN A 54 5.69 1.67 13.23
N GLY A 55 4.95 1.15 12.25
CA GLY A 55 5.29 -0.08 11.54
C GLY A 55 6.52 0.02 10.65
N TRP A 56 7.09 1.20 10.41
CA TRP A 56 8.26 1.37 9.53
C TRP A 56 9.50 1.87 10.24
N VAL A 57 9.35 2.54 11.39
CA VAL A 57 10.45 3.20 12.09
C VAL A 57 10.43 2.82 13.56
N LYS A 58 11.59 2.40 14.07
CA LYS A 58 11.88 2.26 15.49
C LYS A 58 13.19 2.97 15.84
N ILE A 59 13.35 3.33 17.10
CA ILE A 59 14.54 4.05 17.59
C ILE A 59 15.09 3.34 18.83
N ALA A 60 16.40 3.13 18.85
CA ALA A 60 17.13 2.59 19.99
C ALA A 60 17.54 3.70 20.99
N PRO A 61 17.83 3.36 22.26
CA PRO A 61 18.23 4.35 23.27
C PRO A 61 19.50 5.14 22.93
N ASP A 62 20.37 4.61 22.05
CA ASP A 62 21.58 5.27 21.57
C ASP A 62 21.33 6.25 20.41
N GLY A 63 20.08 6.41 19.98
CA GLY A 63 19.68 7.27 18.87
C GLY A 63 19.74 6.59 17.50
N THR A 64 20.06 5.29 17.42
CA THR A 64 20.00 4.54 16.16
C THR A 64 18.55 4.45 15.68
N VAL A 65 18.32 4.85 14.44
CA VAL A 65 17.00 4.75 13.79
C VAL A 65 17.00 3.51 12.89
N THR A 66 16.07 2.59 13.11
CA THR A 66 15.93 1.39 12.28
C THR A 66 14.68 1.48 11.41
N VAL A 67 14.85 1.26 10.12
CA VAL A 67 13.80 1.33 9.09
C VAL A 67 13.45 -0.07 8.58
N ALA A 68 12.16 -0.40 8.56
CA ALA A 68 11.66 -1.67 8.04
C ALA A 68 11.87 -1.73 6.52
N MET A 69 12.56 -2.76 6.05
CA MET A 69 12.92 -2.95 4.64
C MET A 69 12.17 -4.16 4.07
N PRO A 70 11.06 -3.95 3.33
CA PRO A 70 10.30 -5.05 2.74
C PRO A 70 10.78 -5.45 1.33
N ARG A 71 11.85 -4.81 0.84
CA ARG A 71 12.36 -4.98 -0.53
C ARG A 71 13.81 -5.45 -0.49
N ASN A 72 14.16 -6.32 -1.43
CA ASN A 72 15.54 -6.74 -1.64
C ASN A 72 16.22 -5.81 -2.65
N GLU A 73 17.51 -5.52 -2.47
CA GLU A 73 18.29 -4.75 -3.42
C GLU A 73 18.69 -5.62 -4.62
N MET A 74 18.42 -5.13 -5.83
CA MET A 74 18.72 -5.81 -7.11
C MET A 74 19.29 -4.83 -8.16
N GLY A 75 19.65 -3.60 -7.77
CA GLY A 75 20.19 -2.54 -8.63
C GLY A 75 19.29 -1.31 -8.76
N GLN A 76 18.12 -1.29 -8.10
CA GLN A 76 17.18 -0.16 -8.10
C GLN A 76 17.47 0.91 -7.05
N GLY A 77 18.33 0.62 -6.06
CA GLY A 77 18.76 1.57 -5.03
C GLY A 77 17.76 1.75 -3.88
N VAL A 78 16.95 0.73 -3.56
CA VAL A 78 15.95 0.77 -2.49
C VAL A 78 16.58 0.81 -1.10
N HIS A 79 17.74 0.17 -0.91
CA HIS A 79 18.49 0.19 0.36
C HIS A 79 19.22 1.51 0.61
N THR A 80 19.30 2.39 -0.40
CA THR A 80 19.90 3.73 -0.26
C THR A 80 18.82 4.79 -0.18
N ALA A 81 17.87 4.79 -1.12
CA ALA A 81 16.88 5.85 -1.24
C ALA A 81 15.89 5.88 -0.06
N LEU A 82 15.44 4.73 0.44
CA LEU A 82 14.46 4.71 1.53
C LEU A 82 15.05 5.17 2.87
N PRO A 83 16.26 4.73 3.29
CA PRO A 83 16.89 5.27 4.49
C PRO A 83 17.18 6.76 4.41
N MET A 84 17.61 7.27 3.25
CA MET A 84 17.79 8.71 3.03
C MET A 84 16.49 9.49 3.22
N LEU A 85 15.38 8.98 2.69
CA LEU A 85 14.08 9.61 2.82
C LEU A 85 13.62 9.68 4.28
N VAL A 86 13.84 8.62 5.06
CA VAL A 86 13.52 8.63 6.50
C VAL A 86 14.46 9.54 7.28
N ALA A 87 15.75 9.55 6.95
CA ALA A 87 16.74 10.43 7.57
C ALA A 87 16.36 11.91 7.40
N GLU A 88 15.97 12.30 6.17
CA GLU A 88 15.51 13.64 5.82
C GLU A 88 14.27 14.03 6.65
N GLU A 89 13.25 13.17 6.68
CA GLU A 89 11.98 13.46 7.39
C GLU A 89 12.15 13.50 8.92
N LEU A 90 13.12 12.77 9.46
CA LEU A 90 13.47 12.78 10.88
C LEU A 90 14.46 13.89 11.26
N ASP A 91 15.09 14.54 10.29
CA ASP A 91 16.17 15.51 10.49
C ASP A 91 17.37 14.92 11.27
N VAL A 92 17.81 13.72 10.86
CA VAL A 92 18.94 12.99 11.45
C VAL A 92 20.02 12.69 10.41
N PRO A 93 21.29 12.55 10.81
CA PRO A 93 22.34 12.14 9.88
C PRO A 93 22.05 10.72 9.36
N LEU A 94 22.28 10.48 8.06
CA LEU A 94 22.11 9.17 7.44
C LEU A 94 22.91 8.05 8.15
N SER A 95 24.06 8.39 8.75
CA SER A 95 24.88 7.45 9.53
C SER A 95 24.19 6.89 10.78
N ALA A 96 23.11 7.51 11.26
CA ALA A 96 22.28 7.01 12.35
C ALA A 96 21.19 6.04 11.88
N VAL A 97 20.94 5.92 10.57
CA VAL A 97 19.86 5.09 10.03
C VAL A 97 20.39 3.69 9.66
N ARG A 98 19.67 2.66 10.10
CA ARG A 98 19.89 1.25 9.78
C ARG A 98 18.65 0.67 9.13
N ILE A 99 18.83 -0.40 8.38
CA ILE A 99 17.74 -1.16 7.79
C ILE A 99 17.61 -2.50 8.50
N GLU A 100 16.37 -2.95 8.67
CA GLU A 100 16.05 -4.29 9.15
C GLU A 100 14.97 -4.88 8.26
N ASN A 101 15.02 -6.18 7.97
CA ASN A 101 14.00 -6.82 7.15
C ASN A 101 12.62 -6.64 7.78
N ALA A 102 11.67 -6.19 6.96
CA ALA A 102 10.31 -5.98 7.44
C ALA A 102 9.64 -7.32 7.83
N PRO A 103 8.83 -7.35 8.90
CA PRO A 103 7.99 -8.49 9.19
C PRO A 103 6.91 -8.68 8.11
N ILE A 104 6.26 -9.84 8.10
CA ILE A 104 5.17 -10.11 7.16
C ILE A 104 3.93 -9.33 7.58
N ASP A 105 3.59 -8.29 6.83
CA ASP A 105 2.37 -7.50 7.03
C ASP A 105 1.90 -6.85 5.71
N LYS A 106 0.59 -6.61 5.60
CA LYS A 106 -0.03 -5.98 4.43
C LYS A 106 0.43 -4.54 4.24
N ILE A 107 0.84 -3.83 5.30
CA ILE A 107 1.33 -2.45 5.17
C ILE A 107 2.56 -2.34 4.24
N TYR A 108 3.33 -3.42 4.12
CA TYR A 108 4.52 -3.51 3.27
C TYR A 108 4.23 -4.02 1.85
N GLY A 109 2.98 -4.40 1.54
CA GLY A 109 2.61 -4.94 0.24
C GLY A 109 2.81 -3.94 -0.91
N ASP A 110 3.32 -4.41 -2.06
CA ASP A 110 3.47 -3.57 -3.26
C ASP A 110 2.10 -3.37 -3.95
N VAL A 111 1.62 -2.12 -4.05
CA VAL A 111 0.35 -1.83 -4.72
C VAL A 111 0.51 -1.40 -6.18
N THR A 112 1.74 -1.35 -6.68
CA THR A 112 2.11 -0.80 -7.98
C THR A 112 2.50 -1.86 -9.01
N ILE A 113 2.98 -3.02 -8.59
CA ILE A 113 3.44 -4.10 -9.47
C ILE A 113 2.30 -4.71 -10.28
N LEU A 114 1.16 -4.96 -9.62
CA LEU A 114 -0.05 -5.49 -10.25
C LEU A 114 -0.58 -4.56 -11.35
N PRO A 115 -0.85 -3.27 -11.12
CA PRO A 115 -1.31 -2.38 -12.19
C PRO A 115 -0.25 -2.18 -13.29
N THR A 116 1.05 -2.22 -13.01
CA THR A 116 2.09 -2.13 -14.05
C THR A 116 2.21 -3.39 -14.91
N SER A 117 1.71 -4.53 -14.44
CA SER A 117 1.71 -5.79 -15.19
C SER A 117 0.57 -5.90 -16.21
N LEU A 118 -0.38 -4.97 -16.17
CA LEU A 118 -1.49 -4.93 -17.12
C LEU A 118 -0.99 -4.54 -18.52
N PRO A 119 -1.61 -5.06 -19.59
CA PRO A 119 -1.32 -4.65 -20.96
C PRO A 119 -1.97 -3.28 -21.27
N ILE A 120 -1.68 -2.28 -20.44
CA ILE A 120 -2.18 -0.90 -20.54
C ILE A 120 -0.97 0.02 -20.50
N HIS A 121 -0.85 0.90 -21.49
CA HIS A 121 0.25 1.86 -21.53
C HIS A 121 0.17 2.81 -20.32
N PRO A 122 1.28 3.13 -19.62
CA PRO A 122 1.28 3.97 -18.41
C PRO A 122 0.60 5.34 -18.56
N ASP A 123 0.68 5.93 -19.76
CA ASP A 123 0.09 7.23 -20.07
C ASP A 123 -1.35 7.17 -20.60
N SER A 124 -1.98 5.99 -20.57
CA SER A 124 -3.38 5.84 -21.01
C SER A 124 -4.32 6.59 -20.07
N ARG A 125 -5.00 7.63 -20.58
CA ARG A 125 -5.95 8.45 -19.80
C ARG A 125 -7.42 8.09 -20.00
N GLY A 126 -7.72 7.00 -20.70
CA GLY A 126 -9.10 6.60 -20.93
C GLY A 126 -9.80 6.17 -19.64
N VAL A 127 -11.11 6.40 -19.57
CA VAL A 127 -11.94 6.16 -18.37
C VAL A 127 -11.90 4.69 -17.99
N VAL A 128 -12.00 3.78 -18.96
CA VAL A 128 -11.98 2.33 -18.73
C VAL A 128 -10.62 1.89 -18.20
N GLN A 129 -9.53 2.34 -18.82
CA GLN A 129 -8.16 2.01 -18.40
C GLN A 129 -7.89 2.51 -16.98
N SER A 130 -8.30 3.75 -16.69
CA SER A 130 -8.15 4.35 -15.36
C SER A 130 -8.95 3.57 -14.31
N ALA A 131 -10.17 3.15 -14.63
CA ALA A 131 -10.99 2.33 -13.74
C ALA A 131 -10.34 0.96 -13.47
N VAL A 132 -9.79 0.29 -14.50
CA VAL A 132 -9.10 -1.00 -14.34
C VAL A 132 -7.82 -0.85 -13.49
N VAL A 133 -7.00 0.17 -13.74
CA VAL A 133 -5.79 0.45 -12.95
C VAL A 133 -6.15 0.79 -11.50
N TRP A 134 -7.20 1.57 -11.29
CA TRP A 134 -7.70 1.89 -9.96
C TRP A 134 -8.20 0.65 -9.22
N LEU A 135 -8.98 -0.21 -9.89
CA LEU A 135 -9.52 -1.45 -9.32
C LEU A 135 -8.40 -2.41 -8.92
N THR A 136 -7.40 -2.59 -9.78
CA THR A 136 -6.25 -3.47 -9.52
C THR A 136 -5.37 -2.93 -8.40
N ARG A 137 -5.16 -1.62 -8.28
CA ARG A 137 -4.48 -1.01 -7.11
C ARG A 137 -5.22 -1.26 -5.80
N LYS A 138 -6.55 -1.12 -5.81
CA LYS A 138 -7.39 -1.37 -4.63
C LYS A 138 -7.31 -2.84 -4.21
N ALA A 139 -7.40 -3.76 -5.17
CA ALA A 139 -7.24 -5.18 -4.91
C ALA A 139 -5.84 -5.52 -4.39
N ALA A 140 -4.78 -4.98 -5.02
CA ALA A 140 -3.39 -5.19 -4.61
C ALA A 140 -3.16 -4.84 -3.13
N ARG A 141 -3.73 -3.70 -2.69
CA ARG A 141 -3.66 -3.25 -1.30
C ARG A 141 -4.29 -4.24 -0.33
N GLU A 142 -5.37 -4.90 -0.73
CA GLU A 142 -6.10 -5.80 0.15
C GLU A 142 -5.44 -7.18 0.27
N PHE A 143 -4.76 -7.62 -0.79
CA PHE A 143 -3.93 -8.81 -0.75
C PHE A 143 -2.60 -8.60 -0.01
N GLY A 144 -2.04 -7.38 -0.06
CA GLY A 144 -0.85 -7.02 0.72
C GLY A 144 0.40 -7.83 0.34
N ILE A 145 0.57 -8.14 -0.94
CA ILE A 145 1.64 -9.02 -1.41
C ILE A 145 3.00 -8.30 -1.27
N MET A 146 3.87 -8.83 -0.42
CA MET A 146 5.25 -8.40 -0.32
C MET A 146 6.07 -9.02 -1.45
N VAL A 147 6.42 -8.19 -2.44
CA VAL A 147 7.19 -8.60 -3.61
C VAL A 147 8.19 -7.53 -3.99
N THR A 148 9.38 -7.93 -4.45
CA THR A 148 10.36 -7.00 -5.01
C THR A 148 10.25 -7.02 -6.53
N GLY A 149 10.16 -5.84 -7.14
CA GLY A 149 10.09 -5.69 -8.60
C GLY A 149 10.59 -4.32 -9.04
N GLY A 150 11.39 -4.30 -10.11
CA GLY A 150 12.01 -3.14 -10.77
C GLY A 150 11.92 -1.79 -10.03
N SER A 151 11.32 -0.78 -10.69
CA SER A 151 11.10 0.54 -10.09
C SER A 151 9.87 0.61 -9.19
N SER A 152 9.04 -0.45 -9.15
CA SER A 152 7.86 -0.54 -8.27
C SER A 152 8.27 -0.47 -6.80
N SER A 153 9.38 -1.12 -6.46
CA SER A 153 9.93 -1.20 -5.09
C SER A 153 10.19 0.19 -4.47
N VAL A 154 10.76 1.11 -5.25
CA VAL A 154 11.01 2.50 -4.80
C VAL A 154 9.73 3.32 -4.89
N ARG A 155 8.99 3.23 -6.01
CA ARG A 155 7.78 4.02 -6.25
C ARG A 155 6.67 3.77 -5.22
N ASP A 156 6.45 2.50 -4.86
CA ASP A 156 5.44 2.11 -3.87
C ASP A 156 5.82 2.55 -2.45
N SER A 157 7.10 2.43 -2.11
CA SER A 157 7.60 2.65 -0.75
C SER A 157 7.86 4.13 -0.44
N TRP A 158 7.95 4.99 -1.46
CA TRP A 158 8.20 6.43 -1.31
C TRP A 158 7.21 7.10 -0.34
N GLN A 159 5.91 6.99 -0.62
CA GLN A 159 4.91 7.68 0.19
C GLN A 159 4.84 7.14 1.63
N PRO A 160 4.76 5.82 1.88
CA PRO A 160 4.73 5.28 3.23
C PRO A 160 5.97 5.65 4.06
N MET A 161 7.17 5.59 3.47
CA MET A 161 8.40 5.93 4.20
C MET A 161 8.44 7.40 4.61
N ARG A 162 8.02 8.28 3.69
CA ARG A 162 7.93 9.71 3.98
C ARG A 162 6.94 10.00 5.11
N GLU A 163 5.75 9.42 5.02
CA GLU A 163 4.72 9.54 6.06
C GLU A 163 5.19 8.95 7.39
N ALA A 164 5.94 7.84 7.36
CA ALA A 164 6.45 7.20 8.56
C ALA A 164 7.54 8.03 9.25
N GLY A 165 8.47 8.62 8.50
CA GLY A 165 9.46 9.55 9.04
C GLY A 165 8.80 10.79 9.64
N ALA A 166 7.88 11.42 8.91
CA ALA A 166 7.15 12.59 9.37
C ALA A 166 6.32 12.30 10.63
N ALA A 167 5.60 11.18 10.66
CA ALA A 167 4.81 10.77 11.82
C ALA A 167 5.70 10.44 13.03
N ALA A 168 6.85 9.79 12.81
CA ALA A 168 7.83 9.52 13.85
C ALA A 168 8.39 10.82 14.45
N ARG A 169 8.78 11.80 13.61
CA ARG A 169 9.22 13.12 14.07
C ARG A 169 8.13 13.84 14.87
N ALA A 170 6.89 13.82 14.37
CA ALA A 170 5.76 14.42 15.07
C ALA A 170 5.52 13.79 16.44
N ALA A 171 5.65 12.46 16.55
CA ALA A 171 5.53 11.75 17.82
C ALA A 171 6.63 12.13 18.82
N LEU A 172 7.88 12.33 18.36
CA LEU A 172 9.01 12.71 19.21
C LEU A 172 8.96 14.17 19.67
N VAL A 173 8.56 15.09 18.80
CA VAL A 173 8.48 16.52 19.13
C VAL A 173 7.29 16.82 20.05
N GLY A 174 6.24 15.99 19.99
CA GLY A 174 5.05 16.13 20.83
C GLY A 174 5.13 15.44 22.19
N ALA A 175 6.21 14.67 22.47
CA ALA A 175 6.45 13.95 23.73
C ALA A 175 7.14 14.85 24.77
#